data_AF-A0A382UTE7-F1
#
_entry.id   AF-A0A382UTE7-F1
#
_cell.length_a   1.000
_cell.length_b   1.000
_cell.length_c   1.000
_cell.angle_alpha   90.00
_cell.angle_beta   90.00
_cell.angle_gamma   90.00
#
_symmetry.space_group_name_H-M   'P 1'
#
loop_
_entity.id
_entity.type
_entity.pdbx_description
1 polymer ?
#
loop_
_entity_poly.entity_id
_entity_poly.type
_entity_poly.pdbx_seq_one_letter_code
_entity_poly.pdbx_strand_id
1 'polypeptide(L)' 'ERWLVFNKTDLLEDPQKKINQVLANLEWKGPVFAISAATSNGTADLRDQIMIRLNELYESEDSVIN' A
#
# COMPACT_ATOMS: atom_id res chain seq x y z
N GLU A 1 3.33 3.74 11.53
CA GLU A 1 3.68 2.91 10.36
C GLU A 1 3.67 3.76 9.09
N ARG A 2 4.39 3.40 8.03
CA ARG A 2 4.36 4.11 6.74
C ARG A 2 4.21 3.14 5.59
N TRP A 3 3.35 3.46 4.62
CA TRP A 3 3.07 2.64 3.44
C TRP A 3 3.49 3.40 2.19
N LEU A 4 3.93 2.68 1.16
CA LEU A 4 4.28 3.26 -0.13
C LEU A 4 3.27 2.83 -1.19
N VAL A 5 2.59 3.80 -1.80
CA VAL A 5 1.58 3.55 -2.82
C VAL A 5 2.01 4.18 -4.13
N PHE A 6 2.31 3.34 -5.12
CA PHE A 6 2.58 3.76 -6.49
C PHE A 6 1.25 3.88 -7.24
N ASN A 7 0.90 5.10 -7.64
CA ASN A 7 -0.30 5.37 -8.41
C ASN A 7 0.03 5.61 -9.89
N LYS A 8 -0.96 5.39 -10.76
CA LYS A 8 -0.87 5.51 -12.23
C LYS A 8 0.03 4.46 -12.88
N THR A 9 0.02 3.23 -12.36
CA THR A 9 0.84 2.14 -12.91
C THR A 9 0.47 1.75 -14.33
N ASP A 10 -0.73 2.12 -14.78
CA ASP A 10 -1.24 1.97 -16.16
C ASP A 10 -0.43 2.77 -17.19
N LEU A 11 0.27 3.83 -16.78
CA LEU A 11 1.10 4.64 -17.68
C LEU A 11 2.48 4.03 -17.96
N LEU A 12 2.80 2.90 -17.31
CA LEU A 12 4.10 2.25 -17.43
C LEU A 12 3.95 0.94 -18.19
N GLU A 13 4.85 0.69 -19.14
CA GLU A 13 4.94 -0.58 -19.85
C GLU A 13 5.42 -1.72 -18.93
N ASP A 14 6.36 -1.41 -18.03
CA ASP A 14 6.85 -2.31 -16.98
C ASP A 14 6.86 -1.59 -15.62
N PRO A 15 5.70 -1.54 -14.93
CA PRO A 15 5.59 -0.90 -13.63
C PRO A 15 6.45 -1.59 -12.56
N GLN A 16 6.63 -2.91 -12.62
CA GLN A 16 7.35 -3.66 -11.60
C GLN A 16 8.84 -3.30 -11.58
N LYS A 17 9.47 -3.15 -12.75
CA LYS A 17 10.86 -2.71 -12.85
C LYS A 17 11.05 -1.32 -12.23
N LYS A 18 10.14 -0.38 -12.49
CA LYS A 18 10.24 0.98 -11.93
C LYS A 18 10.04 0.99 -10.43
N ILE A 19 9.08 0.22 -9.93
CA ILE A 19 8.84 0.04 -8.50
C ILE A 19 10.09 -0.50 -7.81
N ASN A 20 10.67 -1.58 -8.33
CA ASN A 20 11.88 -2.19 -7.75
C ASN A 20 13.06 -1.21 -7.69
N GLN A 21 13.24 -0.39 -8.72
CA GLN A 21 14.27 0.67 -8.71
C GLN A 21 14.03 1.71 -7.62
N VAL A 22 12.79 2.15 -7.44
CA VAL A 22 12.45 3.13 -6.40
C VAL A 22 12.60 2.52 -5.00
N LEU A 23 12.18 1.27 -4.81
CA LEU A 23 12.32 0.57 -3.54
C LEU A 23 13.79 0.38 -3.14
N ALA A 24 14.65 0.02 -4.09
CA ALA A 24 16.08 -0.10 -3.87
C ALA A 24 16.71 1.24 -3.49
N ASN A 25 16.36 2.32 -4.20
CA ASN A 25 16.90 3.66 -3.93
C ASN A 25 16.43 4.26 -2.60
N LEU A 26 15.21 3.93 -2.17
CA LEU A 26 14.64 4.39 -0.91
C LEU A 26 14.96 3.45 0.27
N GLU A 27 15.62 2.32 0.01
CA GLU A 27 15.84 1.23 0.97
C GLU A 27 14.57 0.85 1.74
N TRP A 28 13.44 0.83 1.03
CA TRP A 28 12.13 0.71 1.64
C TRP A 28 11.81 -0.73 2.06
N LYS A 29 11.33 -0.92 3.29
CA LYS A 29 10.97 -2.23 3.86
C LYS A 29 9.50 -2.35 4.29
N GLY A 30 8.73 -1.27 4.18
CA GLY A 30 7.32 -1.25 4.55
C GLY A 30 6.41 -1.82 3.46
N PRO A 31 5.09 -1.88 3.71
CA PRO A 31 4.11 -2.31 2.71
C PRO A 31 4.19 -1.45 1.44
N VAL A 32 4.04 -2.12 0.30
CA VAL A 32 4.09 -1.50 -1.03
C VAL A 32 2.87 -1.89 -1.82
N PHE A 33 2.20 -0.91 -2.42
CA PHE A 33 1.03 -1.10 -3.25
C PHE A 33 1.24 -0.45 -4.62
N ALA A 34 0.77 -1.12 -5.65
CA ALA A 34 0.83 -0.67 -7.03
C ALA A 34 -0.60 -0.60 -7.56
N ILE A 35 -1.07 0.61 -7.86
CA ILE A 35 -2.48 0.86 -8.23
C ILE A 35 -2.59 1.77 -9.45
N SER A 36 -3.74 1.68 -10.10
CA SER A 36 -4.25 2.73 -10.97
C SER A 36 -5.61 3.19 -10.47
N ALA A 37 -5.64 4.37 -9.86
CA ALA A 37 -6.90 4.98 -9.43
C ALA A 37 -7.83 5.29 -10.62
N ALA A 38 -7.28 5.55 -11.81
CA ALA A 38 -8.06 5.89 -13.00
C ALA A 38 -8.83 4.69 -13.56
N THR A 39 -8.25 3.49 -13.48
CA THR A 39 -8.88 2.24 -13.96
C THR A 39 -9.45 1.39 -12.82
N SER A 40 -9.39 1.88 -11.57
CA SER A 40 -9.70 1.12 -10.36
C SER A 40 -8.88 -0.17 -10.19
N ASN A 41 -7.75 -0.31 -10.88
CA ASN A 41 -6.90 -1.49 -10.78
C ASN A 41 -6.09 -1.46 -9.48
N GLY A 42 -6.12 -2.56 -8.72
CA GLY A 42 -5.40 -2.71 -7.44
C GLY A 42 -5.95 -1.86 -6.28
N THR A 43 -7.02 -1.08 -6.49
CA THR A 43 -7.60 -0.23 -5.43
C THR A 43 -8.39 -1.06 -4.40
N ALA A 44 -8.97 -2.19 -4.81
CA ALA A 44 -9.65 -3.12 -3.90
C ALA A 44 -8.67 -3.71 -2.89
N ASP A 45 -7.53 -4.23 -3.36
CA ASP A 45 -6.49 -4.80 -2.48
C ASP A 45 -5.96 -3.77 -1.48
N LEU A 46 -5.70 -2.54 -1.94
CA LEU A 46 -5.28 -1.45 -1.06
C LEU A 46 -6.34 -1.12 -0.01
N ARG A 47 -7.61 -1.02 -0.42
CA ARG A 47 -8.73 -0.74 0.48
C ARG A 47 -8.85 -1.83 1.56
N ASP A 48 -8.78 -3.09 1.15
CA ASP A 48 -8.96 -4.23 2.06
C ASP A 48 -7.83 -4.30 3.08
N GLN A 49 -6.59 -4.04 2.66
CA GLN A 49 -5.45 -3.93 3.58
C GLN A 49 -5.59 -2.75 4.56
N ILE A 50 -6.07 -1.60 4.10
CA ILE A 50 -6.36 -0.46 4.98
C ILE A 50 -7.41 -0.85 6.03
N MET A 51 -8.49 -1.54 5.62
CA MET A 51 -9.54 -1.96 6.53
C MET A 51 -9.03 -2.93 7.61
N ILE A 52 -8.23 -3.92 7.21
CA ILE A 52 -7.55 -4.83 8.15
C ILE A 52 -6.72 -4.03 9.14
N ARG A 53 -5.92 -3.08 8.63
CA ARG A 53 -5.04 -2.29 9.49
C ARG A 53 -5.78 -1.40 10.47
N LEU A 54 -6.90 -0.80 10.05
CA LEU A 54 -7.76 -0.01 10.93
C LEU A 54 -8.38 -0.87 12.03
N ASN A 55 -8.84 -2.08 11.70
CA ASN A 55 -9.39 -3.01 12.70
C ASN A 55 -8.35 -3.41 13.75
N GLU A 56 -7.13 -3.74 13.32
CA GLU A 56 -6.03 -4.06 14.25
C GLU A 56 -5.72 -2.89 15.20
N LEU A 57 -5.76 -1.66 14.68
CA LEU A 57 -5.55 -0.46 15.50
C LEU A 57 -6.66 -0.32 16.55
N TYR A 58 -7.92 -0.48 16.16
CA TYR A 58 -9.05 -0.42 17.10
C TYR A 58 -8.99 -1.51 18.18
N GLU A 59 -8.71 -2.76 17.80
CA GLU A 59 -8.56 -3.86 18.77
C GLU A 59 -7.39 -3.64 19.73
N SER A 60 -6.29 -3.03 19.24
CA SER A 60 -5.16 -2.68 20.08
C SER A 60 -5.44 -1.53 21.05
N GLU A 61 -6.32 -0.59 20.69
CA GLU A 61 -6.72 0.52 21.56
C GLU A 61 -7.75 0.08 22.63
N ASP A 62 -8.73 -0.74 22.27
CA ASP A 62 -9.76 -1.26 23.19
C ASP A 62 -9.19 -2.20 24.26
N SER A 63 -8.09 -2.91 23.95
CA SER A 63 -7.40 -3.79 24.90
C SER A 63 -6.51 -3.06 25.92
N VAL A 64 -6.25 -1.76 25.72
CA VAL A 64 -5.46 -0.92 26.65
C VAL A 64 -6.36 -0.13 27.60
N ILE A 65 -7.65 0.01 27.29
CA ILE A 65 -8.62 0.80 28.07
C ILE A 65 -9.44 -0.09 29.05
N ASN A 66 -9.44 -1.42 28.88
CA ASN A 66 -10.02 -2.39 29.82
C ASN A 66 -8.98 -2.97 30.80
#